data_AF-A0A0G2EQX6-F1
#
_entry.id   AF-A0A0G2EQX6-F1
#
_cell.length_a   1.000
_cell.length_b   1.000
_cell.length_c   1.000
_cell.angle_alpha   90.00
_cell.angle_beta   90.00
_cell.angle_gamma   90.00
#
_symmetry.space_group_name_H-M   'P 1'
#
loop_
_entity.id
_entity.type
_entity.pdbx_description
1 polymer ?
#
loop_
_entity_poly.entity_id
_entity_poly.type
_entity_poly.pdbx_seq_one_letter_code
_entity_poly.pdbx_strand_id
1 'polypeptide(L)'
;MSTDGLAPPGSSQYSSGTMYVGDGTWDSERNTFLLPNLMGLNFDTMRYNGMGNRFKELAGYKTLIIGHGVVAAITFLAIVPAAIFMARFYHRNPRLALRMHIWLQILTVLLTTVVFILGWFAVGPERSLTNPHHGIGLAVYVLILVQAIGGGLIHHREKGRERFKIPLKLMMHQWLGRAVAILGFVQIPLGLTLWGSPKVLFVLYAIWGFGLLICYFYLSWKNLPVGAFDETGTGRTGRDAQEIAEQKTL
;
A
#
# COMPACT_ATOMS: atom_id res chain seq x y z
N MET A 1 -45.44 -2.98 -12.74
CA MET A 1 -45.46 -1.78 -11.89
C MET A 1 -44.06 -1.62 -11.30
N SER A 2 -43.46 -0.43 -11.39
CA SER A 2 -42.19 -0.11 -10.73
C SER A 2 -42.40 -0.08 -9.22
N THR A 3 -41.61 -0.83 -8.48
CA THR A 3 -41.49 -0.70 -7.02
C THR A 3 -40.31 0.22 -6.75
N ASP A 4 -40.50 1.28 -5.96
CA ASP A 4 -39.43 2.13 -5.40
C ASP A 4 -38.30 2.51 -6.37
N GLY A 5 -38.62 3.30 -7.41
CA GLY A 5 -37.60 3.89 -8.28
C GLY A 5 -36.81 2.92 -9.17
N LEU A 6 -37.05 1.61 -9.07
CA LEU A 6 -36.43 0.57 -9.88
C LEU A 6 -37.31 0.20 -11.07
N ALA A 7 -36.69 0.10 -12.24
CA ALA A 7 -37.33 -0.53 -13.39
C ALA A 7 -37.53 -2.04 -13.14
N PRO A 8 -38.50 -2.70 -13.79
CA PRO A 8 -38.59 -4.16 -13.72
C PRO A 8 -37.25 -4.83 -14.11
N PRO A 9 -36.86 -5.94 -13.47
CA PRO A 9 -35.66 -6.67 -13.85
C PRO A 9 -35.62 -6.99 -15.35
N GLY A 10 -34.51 -6.67 -16.02
CA GLY A 10 -34.33 -6.89 -17.45
C GLY A 10 -35.12 -5.97 -18.38
N SER A 11 -35.83 -4.96 -17.85
CA SER A 11 -36.63 -4.04 -18.68
C SER A 11 -35.85 -2.81 -19.16
N SER A 12 -34.66 -2.56 -18.61
CA SER A 12 -33.84 -1.41 -18.97
C SER A 12 -32.63 -1.86 -19.78
N GLN A 13 -32.32 -1.11 -20.84
CA GLN A 13 -31.13 -1.32 -21.64
C GLN A 13 -30.21 -0.10 -21.56
N TYR A 14 -28.92 -0.34 -21.38
CA TYR A 14 -27.87 0.67 -21.55
C TYR A 14 -26.97 0.23 -22.70
N SER A 15 -26.78 1.09 -23.70
CA SER A 15 -25.89 0.80 -24.80
C SER A 15 -24.93 1.96 -25.00
N SER A 16 -23.64 1.66 -24.91
CA SER A 16 -22.53 2.57 -25.20
C SER A 16 -21.48 1.82 -26.00
N GLY A 17 -20.52 2.55 -26.58
CA GLY A 17 -19.41 1.92 -27.30
C GLY A 17 -18.49 1.03 -26.45
N THR A 18 -18.71 0.93 -25.13
CA THR A 18 -17.86 0.14 -24.21
C THR A 18 -18.62 -0.76 -23.23
N MET A 19 -19.95 -0.66 -23.20
CA MET A 19 -20.81 -1.47 -22.34
C MET A 19 -22.21 -1.54 -22.95
N TYR A 20 -22.69 -2.76 -23.12
CA TYR A 20 -24.09 -3.05 -23.39
C TYR A 20 -24.65 -3.86 -22.21
N VAL A 21 -25.70 -3.35 -21.57
CA VAL A 21 -26.42 -4.02 -20.49
C VAL A 21 -27.82 -4.29 -21.03
N GLY A 22 -28.08 -5.53 -21.46
CA GLY A 22 -29.34 -5.94 -22.10
C GLY A 22 -30.41 -6.43 -21.11
N ASP A 23 -30.03 -6.66 -19.86
CA ASP A 23 -30.81 -7.28 -18.79
C ASP A 23 -30.72 -6.52 -17.45
N GLY A 24 -30.26 -5.27 -17.49
CA GLY A 24 -30.05 -4.45 -16.30
C GLY A 24 -31.33 -3.90 -15.70
N THR A 25 -31.25 -3.50 -14.44
CA THR A 25 -32.31 -2.72 -13.78
C THR A 25 -31.82 -1.28 -13.61
N TRP A 26 -32.54 -0.31 -14.14
CA TRP A 26 -32.25 1.09 -13.87
C TRP A 26 -32.79 1.48 -12.48
N ASP A 27 -31.94 2.11 -11.68
CA ASP A 27 -32.29 2.75 -10.41
C ASP A 27 -32.34 4.27 -10.62
N SER A 28 -33.57 4.79 -10.70
CA SER A 28 -33.81 6.21 -10.97
C SER A 28 -33.55 7.12 -9.77
N GLU A 29 -33.62 6.61 -8.54
CA GLU A 29 -33.34 7.39 -7.34
C GLU A 29 -31.84 7.64 -7.20
N ARG A 30 -31.03 6.63 -7.54
CA ARG A 30 -29.56 6.70 -7.46
C ARG A 30 -28.90 7.07 -8.79
N ASN A 31 -29.71 7.22 -9.85
CA ASN A 31 -29.27 7.53 -11.21
C ASN A 31 -28.17 6.56 -11.69
N THR A 32 -28.37 5.26 -11.50
CA THR A 32 -27.37 4.22 -11.83
C THR A 32 -28.00 2.92 -12.35
N PHE A 33 -27.24 2.13 -13.10
CA PHE A 33 -27.63 0.78 -13.49
C PHE A 33 -27.22 -0.23 -12.43
N LEU A 34 -28.15 -1.12 -12.08
CA LEU A 34 -27.83 -2.37 -11.41
C LEU A 34 -27.30 -3.35 -12.46
N LEU A 35 -26.03 -3.70 -12.31
CA LEU A 35 -25.40 -4.73 -13.14
C LEU A 35 -25.97 -6.11 -12.78
N PRO A 36 -25.98 -7.06 -13.74
CA PRO A 36 -26.31 -8.45 -13.45
C PRO A 36 -25.44 -9.03 -12.32
N ASN A 37 -25.99 -10.00 -11.58
CA ASN A 37 -25.27 -10.67 -10.51
C ASN A 37 -23.93 -11.23 -11.01
N LEU A 38 -22.89 -11.11 -10.18
CA LEU A 38 -21.52 -11.55 -10.46
C LEU A 38 -20.80 -10.79 -11.60
N MET A 39 -21.36 -9.71 -12.12
CA MET A 39 -20.59 -8.78 -12.96
C MET A 39 -19.72 -7.86 -12.09
N GLY A 40 -18.39 -8.01 -12.21
CA GLY A 40 -17.41 -7.12 -11.59
C GLY A 40 -17.23 -5.80 -12.35
N LEU A 41 -16.22 -5.02 -11.96
CA LEU A 41 -15.85 -3.79 -12.65
C LEU A 41 -15.61 -4.04 -14.15
N ASN A 42 -16.38 -3.38 -15.02
CA ASN A 42 -16.12 -3.39 -16.46
C ASN A 42 -14.86 -2.55 -16.75
N PHE A 43 -13.77 -3.25 -17.11
CA PHE A 43 -12.49 -2.61 -17.36
C PHE A 43 -12.50 -1.70 -18.58
N ASP A 44 -13.24 -2.02 -19.64
CA ASP A 44 -13.29 -1.18 -20.84
C ASP A 44 -14.00 0.14 -20.55
N THR A 45 -15.10 0.09 -19.80
CA THR A 45 -15.80 1.29 -19.33
C THR A 45 -14.97 2.09 -18.33
N MET A 46 -14.26 1.43 -17.41
CA MET A 46 -13.36 2.11 -16.47
C MET A 46 -12.21 2.81 -17.20
N ARG A 47 -11.63 2.16 -18.22
CA ARG A 47 -10.59 2.76 -19.09
C ARG A 47 -11.12 3.95 -19.87
N TYR A 48 -12.30 3.81 -20.47
CA TYR A 48 -12.95 4.88 -21.23
C TYR A 48 -13.27 6.10 -20.35
N ASN A 49 -13.72 5.88 -19.12
CA ASN A 49 -14.05 6.94 -18.16
C ASN A 49 -12.86 7.42 -17.34
N GLY A 50 -11.69 6.79 -17.45
CA GLY A 50 -10.49 7.14 -16.67
C GLY A 50 -9.90 8.50 -17.07
N MET A 51 -9.17 9.11 -16.15
CA MET A 51 -8.53 10.41 -16.37
C MET A 51 -7.55 10.40 -17.55
N GLY A 52 -6.92 9.26 -17.82
CA GLY A 52 -6.05 9.07 -18.98
C GLY A 52 -6.75 9.32 -20.32
N ASN A 53 -8.01 8.91 -20.44
CA ASN A 53 -8.81 9.17 -21.64
C ASN A 53 -9.41 10.59 -21.64
N ARG A 54 -9.87 11.09 -20.48
CA ARG A 54 -10.47 12.44 -20.34
C ARG A 54 -9.51 13.57 -20.68
N PHE A 55 -8.23 13.39 -20.37
CA PHE A 55 -7.18 14.41 -20.55
C PHE A 55 -6.17 14.01 -21.63
N LYS A 56 -6.54 13.10 -22.55
CA LYS A 56 -5.64 12.60 -23.60
C LYS A 56 -5.09 13.72 -24.51
N GLU A 57 -5.87 14.77 -24.73
CA GLU A 57 -5.51 15.92 -25.58
C GLU A 57 -4.75 17.02 -24.80
N LEU A 58 -4.64 16.91 -23.48
CA LEU A 58 -3.92 17.88 -22.66
C LEU A 58 -2.41 17.66 -22.78
N ALA A 59 -1.71 18.62 -23.39
CA ALA A 59 -0.27 18.54 -23.59
C ALA A 59 0.48 18.30 -22.26
N GLY A 60 1.42 17.36 -22.26
CA GLY A 60 2.26 17.02 -21.10
C GLY A 60 1.59 16.17 -20.01
N TYR A 61 0.25 16.11 -19.96
CA TYR A 61 -0.49 15.37 -18.91
C TYR A 61 -0.08 13.89 -18.83
N LYS A 62 -0.09 13.21 -19.98
CA LYS A 62 0.25 11.78 -20.05
C LYS A 62 1.67 11.50 -19.56
N THR A 63 2.64 12.33 -19.92
CA THR A 63 4.03 12.19 -19.49
C THR A 63 4.17 12.35 -17.98
N LEU A 64 3.53 13.37 -17.41
CA LEU A 64 3.57 13.62 -15.96
C LEU A 64 2.92 12.48 -15.16
N ILE A 65 1.75 12.00 -15.56
CA ILE A 65 1.05 10.93 -14.83
C ILE A 65 1.74 9.57 -14.99
N ILE A 66 2.28 9.25 -16.17
CA ILE A 66 3.08 8.03 -16.32
C ILE A 66 4.31 8.10 -15.41
N GLY A 67 5.01 9.24 -15.39
CA GLY A 67 6.13 9.47 -14.47
C GLY A 67 5.72 9.30 -13.01
N HIS A 68 4.61 9.92 -12.59
CA HIS A 68 4.04 9.78 -11.26
C HIS A 68 3.79 8.30 -10.91
N GLY A 69 3.08 7.58 -11.77
CA GLY A 69 2.72 6.18 -11.55
C GLY A 69 3.93 5.25 -11.47
N VAL A 70 4.93 5.44 -12.35
CA VAL A 70 6.17 4.63 -12.35
C VAL A 70 6.98 4.86 -11.08
N VAL A 71 7.22 6.12 -10.72
CA VAL A 71 7.99 6.44 -9.50
C VAL A 71 7.25 5.98 -8.24
N ALA A 72 5.92 6.12 -8.21
CA ALA A 72 5.09 5.62 -7.11
C ALA A 72 5.17 4.09 -7.00
N ALA A 73 5.08 3.36 -8.11
CA ALA A 73 5.19 1.91 -8.13
C ALA A 73 6.57 1.43 -7.62
N ILE A 74 7.66 2.02 -8.10
CA ILE A 74 9.02 1.70 -7.62
C ILE A 74 9.13 1.95 -6.12
N THR A 75 8.62 3.09 -5.65
CA THR A 75 8.72 3.50 -4.25
C THR A 75 7.94 2.57 -3.32
N PHE A 76 6.64 2.37 -3.60
CA PHE A 76 5.74 1.65 -2.69
C PHE A 76 5.70 0.14 -2.90
N LEU A 77 6.04 -0.37 -4.08
CA LEU A 77 6.07 -1.81 -4.35
C LEU A 77 7.46 -2.44 -4.17
N ALA A 78 8.54 -1.64 -4.21
CA ALA A 78 9.91 -2.17 -4.05
C ALA A 78 10.66 -1.54 -2.86
N ILE A 79 10.88 -0.21 -2.88
CA ILE A 79 11.78 0.44 -1.91
C ILE A 79 11.25 0.36 -0.49
N VAL A 80 9.97 0.70 -0.26
CA VAL A 80 9.35 0.65 1.06
C VAL A 80 9.31 -0.79 1.61
N PRO A 81 8.84 -1.82 0.88
CA PRO A 81 8.94 -3.21 1.32
C PRO A 81 10.37 -3.64 1.64
N ALA A 82 11.35 -3.28 0.80
CA ALA A 82 12.76 -3.60 1.04
C ALA A 82 13.28 -2.96 2.34
N ALA A 83 12.94 -1.69 2.60
CA ALA A 83 13.31 -0.99 3.83
C ALA A 83 12.73 -1.67 5.07
N ILE A 84 11.49 -2.15 5.00
CA ILE A 84 10.82 -2.88 6.08
C ILE A 84 11.46 -4.25 6.29
N PHE A 85 11.69 -5.00 5.21
CA PHE A 85 12.28 -6.34 5.30
C PHE A 85 13.71 -6.29 5.86
N MET A 86 14.49 -5.29 5.46
CA MET A 86 15.83 -5.07 5.99
C MET A 86 15.81 -4.80 7.50
N ALA A 87 14.97 -3.88 7.96
CA ALA A 87 14.85 -3.56 9.38
C ALA A 87 14.31 -4.72 10.22
N ARG A 88 13.46 -5.57 9.64
CA ARG A 88 12.73 -6.61 10.37
C ARG A 88 13.42 -7.97 10.37
N PHE A 89 14.06 -8.38 9.28
CA PHE A 89 14.51 -9.77 9.09
C PHE A 89 16.03 -9.89 8.92
N TYR A 90 16.76 -8.80 8.72
CA TYR A 90 18.21 -8.85 8.57
C TYR A 90 18.94 -8.79 9.91
N HIS A 91 19.01 -9.94 10.60
CA HIS A 91 19.59 -10.03 11.94
C HIS A 91 21.13 -10.18 11.96
N ARG A 92 21.75 -10.57 10.84
CA ARG A 92 23.21 -10.84 10.78
C ARG A 92 24.07 -9.64 11.17
N ASN A 93 23.63 -8.43 10.81
CA ASN A 93 24.32 -7.20 11.19
C ASN A 93 23.26 -6.11 11.46
N PRO A 94 22.82 -5.96 12.73
CA PRO A 94 21.77 -5.01 13.10
C PRO A 94 22.11 -3.55 12.79
N ARG A 95 23.41 -3.19 12.86
CA ARG A 95 23.88 -1.84 12.52
C ARG A 95 23.71 -1.57 11.03
N LEU A 96 24.05 -2.55 10.18
CA LEU A 96 23.83 -2.45 8.74
C LEU A 96 22.34 -2.44 8.41
N ALA A 97 21.54 -3.31 9.05
CA ALA A 97 20.08 -3.35 8.88
C ALA A 97 19.44 -1.97 9.08
N LEU A 98 19.77 -1.34 10.21
CA LEU A 98 19.28 -0.01 10.56
C LEU A 98 19.79 1.05 9.59
N ARG A 99 21.08 1.01 9.22
CA ARG A 99 21.66 1.96 8.26
C ARG A 99 20.98 1.89 6.90
N MET A 100 20.77 0.69 6.38
CA MET A 100 20.09 0.46 5.11
C MET A 100 18.63 0.88 5.18
N HIS A 101 17.93 0.60 6.29
CA HIS A 101 16.58 1.09 6.51
C HIS A 101 16.52 2.62 6.43
N ILE A 102 17.41 3.33 7.12
CA ILE A 102 17.46 4.80 7.10
C ILE A 102 17.72 5.33 5.68
N TRP A 103 18.70 4.79 4.96
CA TRP A 103 18.98 5.24 3.58
C TRP A 103 17.83 4.99 2.61
N LEU A 104 17.19 3.83 2.69
CA LEU A 104 16.02 3.53 1.87
C LEU A 104 14.83 4.43 2.24
N GLN A 105 14.68 4.85 3.50
CA GLN A 105 13.65 5.80 3.91
C GLN A 105 13.97 7.24 3.48
N ILE A 106 15.24 7.66 3.47
CA ILE A 106 15.66 8.94 2.87
C ILE A 106 15.31 8.93 1.37
N LEU A 107 15.64 7.85 0.67
CA LEU A 107 15.26 7.69 -0.74
C LEU A 107 13.74 7.71 -0.93
N THR A 108 12.98 7.08 -0.02
CA THR A 108 11.51 7.12 -0.02
C THR A 108 10.98 8.54 0.11
N VAL A 109 11.54 9.38 1.01
CA VAL A 109 11.15 10.79 1.15
C VAL A 109 11.39 11.56 -0.15
N LEU A 110 12.56 11.39 -0.77
CA LEU A 110 12.89 12.06 -2.03
C LEU A 110 11.95 11.65 -3.16
N LEU A 111 11.75 10.35 -3.36
CA LEU A 111 10.90 9.84 -4.43
C LEU A 111 9.42 10.15 -4.21
N THR A 112 8.93 10.08 -2.98
CA THR A 112 7.54 10.48 -2.69
C THR A 112 7.30 11.97 -2.85
N THR A 113 8.33 12.80 -2.63
CA THR A 113 8.28 14.23 -3.00
C THR A 113 8.15 14.39 -4.52
N VAL A 114 8.90 13.64 -5.32
CA VAL A 114 8.75 13.63 -6.79
C VAL A 114 7.35 13.16 -7.20
N VAL A 115 6.85 12.07 -6.61
CA VAL A 115 5.48 11.56 -6.87
C VAL A 115 4.44 12.64 -6.59
N PHE A 116 4.53 13.32 -5.44
CA PHE A 116 3.61 14.39 -5.08
C PHE A 116 3.67 15.55 -6.08
N ILE A 117 4.88 16.02 -6.42
CA ILE A 117 5.08 17.13 -7.38
C ILE A 117 4.51 16.78 -8.76
N LEU A 118 4.80 15.59 -9.29
CA LEU A 118 4.28 15.16 -10.60
C LEU A 118 2.75 15.08 -10.60
N GLY A 119 2.16 14.53 -9.53
CA GLY A 119 0.69 14.46 -9.39
C GLY A 119 0.06 15.86 -9.31
N TRP A 120 0.67 16.77 -8.55
CA TRP A 120 0.22 18.15 -8.42
C TRP A 120 0.21 18.87 -9.78
N PHE A 121 1.30 18.82 -10.52
CA PHE A 121 1.40 19.47 -11.84
C PHE A 121 0.51 18.83 -12.90
N ALA A 122 0.26 17.52 -12.83
CA ALA A 122 -0.62 16.87 -13.77
C ALA A 122 -2.10 17.26 -13.59
N VAL A 123 -2.53 17.50 -12.35
CA VAL A 123 -3.94 17.76 -12.04
C VAL A 123 -4.24 19.27 -11.96
N GLY A 124 -3.27 20.07 -11.50
CA GLY A 124 -3.43 21.50 -11.26
C GLY A 124 -4.24 21.82 -9.98
N PRO A 125 -4.17 23.07 -9.49
CA PRO A 125 -4.80 23.48 -8.23
C PRO A 125 -6.33 23.35 -8.26
N GLU A 126 -6.98 23.65 -9.38
CA GLU A 126 -8.45 23.63 -9.53
C GLU A 126 -9.06 22.23 -9.34
N ARG A 127 -8.29 21.16 -9.59
CA ARG A 127 -8.75 19.78 -9.46
C ARG A 127 -8.03 19.02 -8.34
N SER A 128 -7.21 19.72 -7.56
CA SER A 128 -6.54 19.15 -6.39
C SER A 128 -7.59 18.69 -5.36
N LEU A 129 -7.33 17.54 -4.70
CA LEU A 129 -8.18 16.99 -3.64
C LEU A 129 -9.65 16.65 -4.02
N THR A 130 -9.97 16.60 -5.31
CA THR A 130 -11.33 16.27 -5.81
C THR A 130 -11.71 14.79 -5.74
N ASN A 131 -10.75 13.91 -5.43
CA ASN A 131 -11.01 12.47 -5.31
C ASN A 131 -10.20 11.84 -4.17
N PRO A 132 -10.62 10.65 -3.66
CA PRO A 132 -9.96 9.99 -2.54
C PRO A 132 -8.47 9.68 -2.79
N HIS A 133 -8.08 9.38 -4.03
CA HIS A 133 -6.68 9.11 -4.36
C HIS A 133 -5.80 10.34 -4.11
N HIS A 134 -6.25 11.55 -4.44
CA HIS A 134 -5.53 12.79 -4.13
C HIS A 134 -5.40 13.02 -2.62
N GLY A 135 -6.52 12.93 -1.89
CA GLY A 135 -6.56 13.21 -0.45
C GLY A 135 -5.70 12.24 0.36
N ILE A 136 -5.86 10.93 0.10
CA ILE A 136 -5.05 9.90 0.75
C ILE A 136 -3.58 10.01 0.33
N GLY A 137 -3.30 10.36 -0.93
CA GLY A 137 -1.94 10.53 -1.43
C GLY A 137 -1.18 11.64 -0.71
N LEU A 138 -1.82 12.80 -0.50
CA LEU A 138 -1.27 13.89 0.31
C LEU A 138 -1.05 13.46 1.77
N ALA A 139 -2.03 12.78 2.37
CA ALA A 139 -1.91 12.28 3.74
C ALA A 139 -0.73 11.31 3.88
N VAL A 140 -0.56 10.37 2.96
CA VAL A 140 0.58 9.44 2.92
C VAL A 140 1.90 10.22 2.83
N TYR A 141 1.99 11.23 1.96
CA TYR A 141 3.19 12.05 1.83
C TYR A 141 3.54 12.76 3.15
N VAL A 142 2.58 13.43 3.77
CA VAL A 142 2.78 14.10 5.07
C VAL A 142 3.18 13.10 6.16
N LEU A 143 2.52 11.94 6.22
CA LEU A 143 2.83 10.91 7.21
C LEU A 143 4.23 10.32 7.02
N ILE A 144 4.74 10.23 5.78
CA ILE A 144 6.12 9.82 5.50
C ILE A 144 7.12 10.84 6.06
N LEU A 145 6.86 12.14 5.92
CA LEU A 145 7.69 13.19 6.52
C LEU A 145 7.68 13.10 8.05
N VAL A 146 6.50 12.90 8.64
CA VAL A 146 6.35 12.66 10.10
C VAL A 146 7.12 11.42 10.54
N GLN A 147 7.06 10.33 9.77
CA GLN A 147 7.81 9.10 10.03
C GLN A 147 9.33 9.31 9.98
N ALA A 148 9.82 10.03 8.97
CA ALA A 148 11.24 10.29 8.80
C ALA A 148 11.80 11.17 9.93
N ILE A 149 11.12 12.27 10.26
CA ILE A 149 11.52 13.18 11.34
C ILE A 149 11.40 12.47 12.70
N GLY A 150 10.28 11.80 12.96
CA GLY A 150 10.04 11.06 14.20
C GLY A 150 11.04 9.92 14.40
N GLY A 151 11.33 9.16 13.34
CA GLY A 151 12.34 8.10 13.34
C GLY A 151 13.74 8.64 13.62
N GLY A 152 14.11 9.77 13.00
CA GLY A 152 15.37 10.47 13.28
C GLY A 152 15.50 10.91 14.75
N LEU A 153 14.44 11.51 15.31
CA LEU A 153 14.38 11.91 16.72
C LEU A 153 14.51 10.71 17.67
N ILE A 154 13.86 9.59 17.36
CA ILE A 154 13.97 8.35 18.13
C ILE A 154 15.40 7.81 18.05
N HIS A 155 15.96 7.72 16.86
CA HIS A 155 17.33 7.23 16.65
C HIS A 155 18.35 8.06 17.43
N HIS A 156 18.25 9.39 17.37
CA HIS A 156 19.17 10.29 18.08
C HIS A 156 19.07 10.12 19.61
N ARG A 157 17.85 10.00 20.16
CA ARG A 157 17.62 9.93 21.61
C ARG A 157 17.86 8.56 22.23
N GLU A 158 17.69 7.48 21.46
CA GLU A 158 17.79 6.10 21.97
C GLU A 158 19.12 5.42 21.61
N LYS A 159 19.99 6.09 20.86
CA LYS A 159 21.33 5.57 20.57
C LYS A 159 22.11 5.30 21.87
N GLY A 160 22.59 4.07 22.03
CA GLY A 160 23.43 3.66 23.16
C GLY A 160 22.68 3.37 24.47
N ARG A 161 21.35 3.32 24.45
CA ARG A 161 20.54 2.99 25.62
C ARG A 161 20.14 1.51 25.60
N GLU A 162 20.41 0.80 26.69
CA GLU A 162 19.88 -0.55 26.91
C GLU A 162 18.51 -0.47 27.61
N ARG A 163 17.53 -1.21 27.08
CA ARG A 163 16.16 -1.23 27.63
C ARG A 163 15.63 -2.66 27.62
N PHE A 164 15.02 -3.06 28.73
CA PHE A 164 14.33 -4.35 28.85
C PHE A 164 12.98 -4.40 28.10
N LYS A 165 12.41 -3.25 27.71
CA LYS A 165 11.14 -3.15 26.98
C LYS A 165 11.23 -2.14 25.84
N ILE A 166 10.51 -2.42 24.76
CA ILE A 166 10.36 -1.51 23.62
C ILE A 166 9.68 -0.22 24.10
N PRO A 167 10.29 0.96 23.91
CA PRO A 167 9.69 2.22 24.34
C PRO A 167 8.47 2.57 23.48
N LEU A 168 7.45 3.19 24.07
CA LEU A 168 6.18 3.54 23.41
C LEU A 168 6.40 4.30 22.08
N LYS A 169 7.33 5.25 22.05
CA LYS A 169 7.70 6.00 20.83
C LYS A 169 8.18 5.10 19.68
N LEU A 170 8.94 4.05 19.98
CA LEU A 170 9.41 3.09 18.97
C LEU A 170 8.25 2.21 18.50
N MET A 171 7.38 1.78 19.41
CA MET A 171 6.17 1.05 19.04
C MET A 171 5.24 1.89 18.14
N MET A 172 5.05 3.18 18.46
CA MET A 172 4.27 4.12 17.64
C MET A 172 4.90 4.30 16.25
N HIS A 173 6.22 4.47 16.16
CA HIS A 173 6.94 4.54 14.87
C HIS A 173 6.70 3.28 14.03
N GLN A 174 6.82 2.09 14.65
CA GLN A 174 6.60 0.82 13.95
C GLN A 174 5.16 0.65 13.43
N TRP A 175 4.15 0.93 14.26
CA TRP A 175 2.75 0.76 13.86
C TRP A 175 2.30 1.81 12.85
N LEU A 176 2.68 3.07 13.05
CA LEU A 176 2.37 4.12 12.09
C LEU A 176 3.10 3.87 10.76
N GLY A 177 4.36 3.40 10.78
CA GLY A 177 5.07 2.99 9.56
C GLY A 177 4.37 1.86 8.80
N ARG A 178 3.80 0.86 9.50
CA ARG A 178 3.00 -0.20 8.87
C ARG A 178 1.72 0.34 8.25
N ALA A 179 1.00 1.21 8.96
CA ALA A 179 -0.21 1.84 8.46
C ALA A 179 0.07 2.65 7.18
N VAL A 180 1.14 3.46 7.18
CA VAL A 180 1.59 4.22 6.00
C VAL A 180 1.96 3.31 4.83
N ALA A 181 2.68 2.21 5.09
CA ALA A 181 3.03 1.25 4.04
C ALA A 181 1.79 0.60 3.41
N ILE A 182 0.80 0.22 4.22
CA ILE A 182 -0.48 -0.34 3.75
C ILE A 182 -1.25 0.69 2.93
N LEU A 183 -1.37 1.92 3.44
CA LEU A 183 -2.05 3.00 2.71
C LEU A 183 -1.36 3.27 1.36
N GLY A 184 -0.02 3.37 1.34
CA GLY A 184 0.74 3.54 0.10
C GLY A 184 0.55 2.38 -0.89
N PHE A 185 0.47 1.14 -0.39
CA PHE A 185 0.20 -0.04 -1.22
C PHE A 185 -1.23 -0.03 -1.82
N VAL A 186 -2.24 0.37 -1.05
CA VAL A 186 -3.65 0.50 -1.49
C VAL A 186 -3.86 1.69 -2.43
N GLN A 187 -3.03 2.72 -2.34
CA GLN A 187 -3.08 3.87 -3.25
C GLN A 187 -2.75 3.51 -4.71
N ILE A 188 -1.99 2.44 -4.94
CA ILE A 188 -1.63 1.97 -6.28
C ILE A 188 -2.87 1.56 -7.10
N PRO A 189 -3.73 0.61 -6.68
CA PRO A 189 -4.91 0.24 -7.43
C PRO A 189 -5.92 1.39 -7.56
N LEU A 190 -6.01 2.29 -6.57
CA LEU A 190 -6.81 3.51 -6.69
C LEU A 190 -6.31 4.41 -7.83
N GLY A 191 -4.99 4.61 -7.92
CA GLY A 191 -4.37 5.36 -9.02
C GLY A 191 -4.53 4.68 -10.38
N LEU A 192 -4.40 3.35 -10.44
CA LEU A 192 -4.63 2.57 -11.66
C LEU A 192 -6.09 2.70 -12.14
N THR A 193 -7.07 2.63 -11.24
CA THR A 193 -8.48 2.82 -11.56
C THR A 193 -8.76 4.26 -12.00
N LEU A 194 -8.21 5.25 -11.29
CA LEU A 194 -8.38 6.66 -11.62
C LEU A 194 -7.84 6.99 -13.00
N TRP A 195 -6.68 6.44 -13.37
CA TRP A 195 -6.09 6.62 -14.70
C TRP A 195 -6.93 5.96 -15.81
N GLY A 196 -7.52 4.79 -15.55
CA GLY A 196 -8.06 3.94 -16.60
C GLY A 196 -7.03 2.90 -17.09
N SER A 197 -6.32 2.24 -16.18
CA SER A 197 -5.28 1.27 -16.51
C SER A 197 -5.83 -0.05 -17.07
N PRO A 198 -5.06 -0.76 -17.93
CA PRO A 198 -5.48 -2.06 -18.44
C PRO A 198 -5.45 -3.12 -17.33
N LYS A 199 -6.34 -4.12 -17.44
CA LYS A 199 -6.47 -5.23 -16.48
C LYS A 199 -5.14 -5.90 -16.14
N VAL A 200 -4.23 -6.03 -17.11
CA VAL A 200 -2.90 -6.63 -16.90
C VAL A 200 -2.11 -5.95 -15.77
N LEU A 201 -2.19 -4.62 -15.62
CA LEU A 201 -1.46 -3.92 -14.54
C LEU A 201 -2.00 -4.27 -13.15
N PHE A 202 -3.30 -4.49 -13.03
CA PHE A 202 -3.93 -4.93 -11.77
C PHE A 202 -3.53 -6.37 -11.44
N VAL A 203 -3.47 -7.25 -12.44
CA VAL A 203 -3.01 -8.63 -12.27
C VAL A 203 -1.55 -8.66 -11.83
N LEU A 204 -0.67 -7.90 -12.49
CA LEU A 204 0.75 -7.79 -12.12
C LEU A 204 0.92 -7.23 -10.70
N TYR A 205 0.16 -6.19 -10.34
CA TYR A 205 0.13 -5.66 -8.98
C TYR A 205 -0.29 -6.71 -7.96
N ALA A 206 -1.34 -7.48 -8.24
CA ALA A 206 -1.84 -8.51 -7.33
C ALA A 206 -0.84 -9.67 -7.16
N ILE A 207 -0.24 -10.15 -8.26
CA ILE A 207 0.80 -11.19 -8.22
C ILE A 207 2.01 -10.71 -7.41
N TRP A 208 2.46 -9.47 -7.66
CA TRP A 208 3.58 -8.91 -6.91
C TRP A 208 3.27 -8.74 -5.42
N GLY A 209 2.09 -8.19 -5.09
CA GLY A 209 1.61 -8.06 -3.72
C GLY A 209 1.54 -9.40 -2.98
N PHE A 210 1.04 -10.43 -3.66
CA PHE A 210 1.01 -11.79 -3.13
C PHE A 210 2.42 -12.36 -2.95
N GLY A 211 3.34 -12.10 -3.87
CA GLY A 211 4.76 -12.42 -3.72
C GLY A 211 5.39 -11.75 -2.49
N LEU A 212 5.13 -10.46 -2.26
CA LEU A 212 5.59 -9.76 -1.05
C LEU A 212 5.02 -10.41 0.23
N LEU A 213 3.75 -10.82 0.21
CA LEU A 213 3.11 -11.51 1.34
C LEU A 213 3.77 -12.87 1.62
N ILE A 214 4.01 -13.69 0.59
CA ILE A 214 4.74 -14.97 0.73
C ILE A 214 6.14 -14.72 1.29
N CYS A 215 6.88 -13.76 0.74
CA CYS A 215 8.21 -13.41 1.22
C CYS A 215 8.20 -13.02 2.71
N TYR A 216 7.23 -12.18 3.10
CA TYR A 216 7.07 -11.78 4.49
C TYR A 216 6.74 -12.96 5.40
N PHE A 217 5.84 -13.84 4.96
CA PHE A 217 5.46 -15.05 5.70
C PHE A 217 6.67 -15.97 5.88
N TYR A 218 7.36 -16.30 4.79
CA TYR A 218 8.54 -17.17 4.81
C TYR A 218 9.65 -16.62 5.69
N LEU A 219 9.97 -15.32 5.57
CA LEU A 219 10.97 -14.68 6.42
C LEU A 219 10.53 -14.63 7.88
N SER A 220 9.24 -14.46 8.16
CA SER A 220 8.73 -14.51 9.53
C SER A 220 8.86 -15.90 10.13
N TRP A 221 8.47 -16.95 9.40
CA TRP A 221 8.61 -18.34 9.82
C TRP A 221 10.08 -18.72 10.05
N LYS A 222 10.97 -18.39 9.11
CA LYS A 222 12.41 -18.67 9.21
C LYS A 222 13.06 -18.00 10.43
N ASN A 223 12.59 -16.83 10.83
CA ASN A 223 13.14 -16.06 11.95
C ASN A 223 12.36 -16.27 13.26
N LEU A 224 11.56 -17.34 13.37
CA LEU A 224 10.96 -17.72 14.66
C LEU A 224 12.07 -18.08 15.66
N PRO A 225 11.98 -17.67 16.94
CA PRO A 225 12.95 -18.03 17.95
C PRO A 225 13.02 -19.56 18.11
N VAL A 226 14.23 -20.13 18.08
CA VAL A 226 14.45 -21.54 18.43
C VAL A 226 14.10 -21.71 19.91
N GLY A 227 13.08 -22.52 20.21
CA GLY A 227 12.54 -22.72 21.57
C GLY A 227 11.18 -22.05 21.84
N ALA A 228 10.53 -21.44 20.84
CA ALA A 228 9.21 -20.81 21.01
C ALA A 228 8.06 -21.82 21.30
N PHE A 229 8.30 -23.11 21.08
CA PHE A 229 7.34 -24.18 21.38
C PHE A 229 8.11 -25.36 22.00
N ASP A 230 7.94 -25.57 23.30
CA ASP A 230 8.14 -26.88 23.92
C ASP A 230 6.85 -27.70 23.68
N GLU A 231 6.93 -29.01 23.49
CA GLU A 231 5.79 -29.89 23.13
C GLU A 231 4.63 -29.87 24.15
N THR A 232 4.82 -29.21 25.29
CA THR A 232 3.86 -29.04 26.40
C THR A 232 3.16 -27.67 26.45
N GLY A 233 3.42 -26.75 25.51
CA GLY A 233 2.69 -25.48 25.40
C GLY A 233 3.02 -24.43 26.48
N THR A 234 3.99 -24.70 27.36
CA THR A 234 4.49 -23.72 28.35
C THR A 234 5.73 -23.02 27.80
N GLY A 235 5.61 -21.74 27.45
CA GLY A 235 6.74 -20.92 27.00
C GLY A 235 7.79 -20.80 28.10
N ARG A 236 9.01 -21.26 27.84
CA ARG A 236 10.15 -21.06 28.75
C ARG A 236 10.49 -19.59 28.86
N THR A 237 10.35 -19.02 30.05
CA THR A 237 10.97 -17.74 30.39
C THR A 237 12.48 -17.91 30.27
N GLY A 238 13.19 -16.93 29.70
CA GLY A 238 14.61 -17.01 29.31
C GLY A 238 15.65 -17.30 30.42
N ARG A 239 15.22 -17.66 31.63
CA ARG A 239 16.06 -18.14 32.73
C ARG A 239 16.50 -19.59 32.51
N ASP A 240 15.60 -20.45 32.03
CA ASP A 240 15.84 -21.89 31.86
C ASP A 240 16.85 -22.20 30.75
N ALA A 241 16.98 -21.30 29.76
CA ALA A 241 17.92 -21.46 28.65
C ALA A 241 19.38 -21.23 29.06
N GLN A 242 19.64 -20.40 30.08
CA GLN A 242 21.00 -20.22 30.62
C GLN A 242 21.43 -21.42 31.48
N GLU A 243 20.51 -21.99 32.25
CA GLU A 243 20.79 -23.11 33.16
C GLU A 243 21.15 -24.39 32.41
N ILE A 244 20.51 -24.65 31.26
CA ILE A 244 20.83 -25.79 30.38
C ILE A 244 22.17 -25.60 29.64
N ALA A 245 22.58 -24.36 29.37
CA ALA A 245 23.86 -24.07 28.75
C ALA A 245 25.03 -24.31 29.72
N GLU A 246 24.86 -23.98 31.00
CA GLU A 246 25.86 -24.24 32.05
C GLU A 246 25.97 -25.74 32.39
N GLN A 247 24.87 -26.50 32.35
CA GLN A 247 24.90 -27.95 32.59
C GLN A 247 25.58 -28.77 31.48
N LYS A 248 25.72 -28.24 30.26
CA LYS A 248 26.40 -28.93 29.14
C LYS A 248 27.91 -28.68 29.09
N THR A 249 28.45 -27.95 30.06
CA THR A 249 29.88 -27.63 30.20
C THR A 249 30.55 -28.35 31.38
N LEU A 250 29.86 -29.29 32.03
CA LEU A 250 30.39 -30.25 33.00
C LEU A 250 30.31 -31.66 32.43
#